data_AF-A0A7C5XKF3-F1
#
_entry.id   AF-A0A7C5XKF3-F1
#
_cell.length_a   1.000
_cell.length_b   1.000
_cell.length_c   1.000
_cell.angle_alpha   90.00
_cell.angle_beta   90.00
_cell.angle_gamma   90.00
#
_symmetry.space_group_name_H-M   'P 1'
#
loop_
_entity.id
_entity.type
_entity.pdbx_description
1 polymer ?
#
loop_
_entity_poly.entity_id
_entity_poly.type
_entity_poly.pdbx_seq_one_letter_code
_entity_poly.pdbx_strand_id
1 'polypeptide(L)'
;MHPVYLASDCHVHSKGIEKAERIVKAMDEAGVEKIIMFSPHPGLLTMDAGILSREKFRECVKFASSIQRYDPDRIVGFAFIDPRMEGIVEEAERAICDLELKGFKMIPAGWYPYEERFRPLFEKIESLGVPIIFHSGISWGFPDSSRFCRPVYYEFLIFYPRIRFALAHIGWPWVDECLATAGRFLAAVGWGNIDKTQMFIDITPGTPRLWRAEAIRKAIVYLGPDLLIFGSDTGNPEDPDRFRRVLESDLTIFREELGLTEDTIEKIMKRNIDRFLRGLS
;
A
#
# COMPACT_ATOMS: atom_id res chain seq x y z
N MET A 1 11.70 11.42 28.34
CA MET A 1 10.93 10.63 27.35
C MET A 1 10.46 11.61 26.29
N HIS A 2 11.00 11.52 25.07
CA HIS A 2 10.42 12.27 23.94
C HIS A 2 8.99 11.73 23.71
N PRO A 3 8.00 12.59 23.43
CA PRO A 3 6.66 12.12 23.11
C PRO A 3 6.76 11.16 21.92
N VAL A 4 6.15 9.98 22.06
CA VAL A 4 6.10 8.97 21.00
C VAL A 4 5.28 9.58 19.86
N TYR A 5 5.92 9.81 18.72
CA TYR A 5 5.24 10.28 17.52
C TYR A 5 4.28 9.18 17.04
N LEU A 6 3.00 9.49 16.85
CA LEU A 6 2.01 8.53 16.37
C LEU A 6 1.94 8.54 14.84
N ALA A 7 2.14 7.38 14.22
CA ALA A 7 2.07 7.20 12.79
C ALA A 7 1.02 6.16 12.39
N SER A 8 0.59 6.23 11.14
CA SER A 8 -0.29 5.27 10.49
C SER A 8 0.43 4.63 9.30
N ASP A 9 0.57 3.32 9.33
CA ASP A 9 1.38 2.54 8.40
C ASP A 9 0.53 1.92 7.29
N CYS A 10 0.72 2.33 6.04
CA CYS A 10 -0.07 1.80 4.92
C CYS A 10 0.42 0.45 4.37
N HIS A 11 1.52 -0.12 4.88
CA HIS A 11 2.19 -1.24 4.24
C HIS A 11 2.73 -2.25 5.24
N VAL A 12 1.86 -3.13 5.71
CA VAL A 12 2.20 -4.21 6.64
C VAL A 12 1.83 -5.57 6.07
N HIS A 13 2.81 -6.46 5.97
CA HIS A 13 2.62 -7.84 5.53
C HIS A 13 2.31 -8.76 6.72
N SER A 14 1.61 -9.86 6.43
CA SER A 14 1.36 -10.94 7.40
C SER A 14 1.70 -12.31 6.80
N LYS A 15 1.92 -13.29 7.67
CA LYS A 15 2.30 -14.67 7.35
C LYS A 15 1.17 -15.67 7.66
N GLY A 16 0.11 -15.24 8.33
CA GLY A 16 -1.07 -16.06 8.62
C GLY A 16 -0.96 -16.83 9.93
N ILE A 17 -0.01 -16.46 10.78
CA ILE A 17 0.26 -17.11 12.07
C ILE A 17 0.19 -16.12 13.24
N GLU A 18 0.04 -14.83 12.92
CA GLU A 18 0.05 -13.75 13.89
C GLU A 18 -1.25 -13.69 14.69
N LYS A 19 -1.17 -13.10 15.89
CA LYS A 19 -2.29 -12.88 16.80
C LYS A 19 -2.56 -11.40 16.94
N ALA A 20 -3.83 -11.02 16.80
CA ALA A 20 -4.24 -9.62 16.84
C ALA A 20 -3.81 -8.90 18.12
N GLU A 21 -3.91 -9.55 19.29
CA GLU A 21 -3.45 -9.02 20.58
C GLU A 21 -1.96 -8.62 20.59
N ARG A 22 -1.11 -9.39 19.89
CA ARG A 22 0.33 -9.15 19.81
C ARG A 22 0.65 -8.06 18.80
N ILE A 23 -0.10 -7.99 17.71
CA ILE A 23 -0.01 -6.91 16.72
C ILE A 23 -0.35 -5.58 17.39
N VAL A 24 -1.49 -5.49 18.09
CA VAL A 24 -1.89 -4.26 18.80
C VAL A 24 -0.86 -3.86 19.85
N LYS A 25 -0.34 -4.83 20.62
CA LYS A 25 0.74 -4.57 21.57
C LYS A 25 1.99 -4.01 20.89
N ALA A 26 2.42 -4.59 19.76
CA ALA A 26 3.58 -4.10 19.01
C ALA A 26 3.34 -2.70 18.44
N MET A 27 2.13 -2.41 17.97
CA MET A 27 1.70 -1.09 17.51
C MET A 27 1.79 -0.04 18.63
N ASP A 28 1.25 -0.34 19.82
CA ASP A 28 1.31 0.54 20.98
C ASP A 28 2.74 0.84 21.41
N GLU A 29 3.57 -0.20 21.45
CA GLU A 29 4.98 -0.13 21.80
C GLU A 29 5.80 0.70 20.79
N ALA A 30 5.43 0.67 19.51
CA ALA A 30 6.15 1.35 18.43
C ALA A 30 5.65 2.77 18.12
N GLY A 31 4.50 3.18 18.68
CA GLY A 31 3.87 4.46 18.30
C GLY A 31 3.10 4.40 16.98
N VAL A 32 2.52 3.24 16.64
CA VAL A 32 1.70 3.07 15.45
C VAL A 32 0.23 3.05 15.85
N GLU A 33 -0.55 4.03 15.41
CA GLU A 33 -1.97 4.11 15.77
C GLU A 33 -2.85 3.29 14.83
N LYS A 34 -2.43 3.13 13.57
CA LYS A 34 -3.20 2.44 12.53
C LYS A 34 -2.28 1.71 11.56
N ILE A 35 -2.70 0.55 11.08
CA ILE A 35 -2.02 -0.19 10.02
C ILE A 35 -3.00 -0.57 8.90
N ILE A 36 -2.51 -0.59 7.66
CA ILE A 36 -3.09 -1.39 6.59
C ILE A 36 -2.31 -2.71 6.54
N MET A 37 -3.01 -3.80 6.87
CA MET A 37 -2.43 -5.14 6.91
C MET A 37 -2.93 -5.97 5.73
N PHE A 38 -2.01 -6.52 4.94
CA PHE A 38 -2.34 -7.39 3.83
C PHE A 38 -2.59 -8.82 4.30
N SER A 39 -3.57 -9.50 3.71
CA SER A 39 -3.74 -10.93 3.89
C SER A 39 -2.48 -11.68 3.44
N PRO A 40 -2.15 -12.82 4.07
CA PRO A 40 -0.97 -13.59 3.71
C PRO A 40 -1.01 -14.01 2.24
N HIS A 41 0.14 -14.02 1.58
CA HIS A 41 0.32 -14.67 0.28
C HIS A 41 1.41 -15.73 0.42
N PRO A 42 1.07 -17.01 0.71
CA PRO A 42 2.04 -18.05 1.05
C PRO A 42 3.01 -18.41 -0.08
N GLY A 43 2.83 -17.88 -1.29
CA GLY A 43 3.78 -17.97 -2.40
C GLY A 43 4.81 -16.84 -2.46
N LEU A 44 4.80 -15.86 -1.55
CA LEU A 44 5.84 -14.84 -1.51
C LEU A 44 7.18 -15.52 -1.16
N LEU A 45 8.24 -15.28 -1.95
CA LEU A 45 9.61 -15.80 -1.82
C LEU A 45 9.84 -17.27 -2.22
N THR A 46 8.84 -17.97 -2.77
CA THR A 46 9.03 -19.32 -3.32
C THR A 46 9.17 -19.29 -4.84
N MET A 47 9.90 -20.24 -5.43
CA MET A 47 9.90 -20.42 -6.90
C MET A 47 8.52 -20.85 -7.41
N ASP A 48 7.74 -21.51 -6.55
CA ASP A 48 6.34 -21.91 -6.76
C ASP A 48 5.35 -20.81 -6.33
N ALA A 49 5.72 -19.54 -6.50
CA ALA A 49 4.85 -18.38 -6.30
C ALA A 49 3.70 -18.30 -7.33
N GLY A 50 3.04 -19.43 -7.56
CA GLY A 50 1.94 -19.59 -8.46
C GLY A 50 0.66 -18.96 -7.90
N ILE A 51 -0.33 -18.97 -8.77
CA ILE A 51 -1.70 -18.55 -8.47
C ILE A 51 -2.23 -19.44 -7.33
N LEU A 52 -2.68 -18.82 -6.24
CA LEU A 52 -3.27 -19.57 -5.12
C LEU A 52 -4.50 -20.34 -5.58
N SER A 53 -4.72 -21.53 -5.01
CA SER A 53 -6.03 -22.16 -5.12
C SER A 53 -7.08 -21.27 -4.46
N ARG A 54 -8.32 -21.33 -4.97
CA ARG A 54 -9.44 -20.57 -4.40
C ARG A 54 -9.67 -20.87 -2.92
N GLU A 55 -9.48 -22.12 -2.50
CA GLU A 55 -9.54 -22.51 -1.08
C GLU A 55 -8.46 -21.81 -0.25
N LYS A 56 -7.20 -21.84 -0.72
CA LYS A 56 -6.11 -21.22 0.03
C LYS A 56 -6.25 -19.71 0.11
N PHE A 57 -6.66 -19.08 -0.99
CA PHE A 57 -7.01 -17.67 -1.02
C PHE A 57 -8.04 -17.33 0.07
N ARG A 58 -9.12 -18.11 0.16
CA ARG A 58 -10.20 -17.92 1.15
C ARG A 58 -9.70 -18.01 2.59
N GLU A 59 -8.78 -18.92 2.89
CA GLU A 59 -8.16 -18.99 4.22
C GLU A 59 -7.39 -17.71 4.55
N CYS A 60 -6.56 -17.23 3.61
CA CYS A 60 -5.74 -16.04 3.80
C CYS A 60 -6.59 -14.78 4.03
N VAL A 61 -7.64 -14.54 3.23
CA VAL A 61 -8.50 -13.37 3.43
C VAL A 61 -9.37 -13.48 4.69
N LYS A 62 -9.79 -14.69 5.08
CA LYS A 62 -10.48 -14.91 6.36
C LYS A 62 -9.58 -14.59 7.54
N PHE A 63 -8.30 -14.97 7.48
CA PHE A 63 -7.32 -14.59 8.51
C PHE A 63 -7.19 -13.07 8.64
N ALA A 64 -7.02 -12.34 7.52
CA ALA A 64 -6.95 -10.88 7.57
C ALA A 64 -8.21 -10.26 8.19
N SER A 65 -9.40 -10.78 7.82
CA SER A 65 -10.67 -10.32 8.38
C SER A 65 -10.77 -10.60 9.88
N SER A 66 -10.31 -11.77 10.36
CA SER A 66 -10.33 -12.08 11.79
C SER A 66 -9.41 -11.20 12.62
N ILE A 67 -8.24 -10.84 12.08
CA ILE A 67 -7.32 -9.90 12.74
C ILE A 67 -7.90 -8.49 12.74
N GLN A 68 -8.45 -8.01 11.60
CA GLN A 68 -9.14 -6.71 11.53
C GLN A 68 -10.28 -6.59 12.56
N ARG A 69 -11.14 -7.62 12.68
CA ARG A 69 -12.30 -7.58 13.59
C ARG A 69 -11.93 -7.43 15.08
N TYR A 70 -10.69 -7.73 15.45
CA TYR A 70 -10.22 -7.52 16.82
C TYR A 70 -10.14 -6.04 17.18
N ASP A 71 -9.69 -5.19 16.25
CA ASP A 71 -9.58 -3.74 16.42
C ASP A 71 -9.74 -3.03 15.06
N PRO A 72 -10.98 -2.91 14.54
CA PRO A 72 -11.23 -2.46 13.17
C PRO A 72 -10.94 -0.97 12.94
N ASP A 73 -10.77 -0.18 14.02
CA ASP A 73 -10.39 1.23 13.93
C ASP A 73 -8.89 1.40 13.69
N ARG A 74 -8.09 0.44 14.18
CA ARG A 74 -6.62 0.47 14.10
C ARG A 74 -6.05 -0.51 13.08
N ILE A 75 -6.72 -1.62 12.80
CA ILE A 75 -6.26 -2.63 11.84
C ILE A 75 -7.18 -2.65 10.63
N VAL A 76 -6.67 -2.16 9.51
CA VAL A 76 -7.39 -2.10 8.23
C VAL A 76 -6.91 -3.23 7.34
N GLY A 77 -7.72 -4.27 7.20
CA GLY A 77 -7.39 -5.47 6.44
C GLY A 77 -7.59 -5.28 4.93
N PHE A 78 -6.59 -5.65 4.15
CA PHE A 78 -6.62 -5.64 2.68
C PHE A 78 -6.46 -7.07 2.15
N ALA A 79 -7.25 -7.44 1.15
CA ALA A 79 -7.12 -8.73 0.48
C ALA A 79 -5.96 -8.68 -0.54
N PHE A 80 -4.97 -9.54 -0.38
CA PHE A 80 -3.96 -9.77 -1.41
C PHE A 80 -4.57 -10.63 -2.51
N ILE A 81 -4.75 -10.07 -3.70
CA ILE A 81 -5.37 -10.74 -4.84
C ILE A 81 -4.40 -10.89 -6.02
N ASP A 82 -4.52 -12.00 -6.74
CA ASP A 82 -3.89 -12.23 -8.04
C ASP A 82 -5.00 -12.28 -9.11
N PRO A 83 -4.98 -11.39 -10.12
CA PRO A 83 -6.06 -11.29 -11.09
C PRO A 83 -6.15 -12.49 -12.05
N ARG A 84 -5.16 -13.38 -12.03
CA ARG A 84 -5.16 -14.62 -12.83
C ARG A 84 -5.88 -15.77 -12.13
N MET A 85 -6.24 -15.64 -10.85
CA MET A 85 -6.96 -16.66 -10.12
C MET A 85 -8.37 -16.85 -10.69
N GLU A 86 -8.75 -18.09 -10.94
CA GLU A 86 -10.12 -18.41 -11.38
C GLU A 86 -11.15 -17.99 -10.32
N GLY A 87 -12.21 -17.31 -10.76
CA GLY A 87 -13.26 -16.79 -9.87
C GLY A 87 -12.83 -15.60 -9.01
N ILE A 88 -11.75 -14.90 -9.38
CA ILE A 88 -11.24 -13.77 -8.58
C ILE A 88 -12.23 -12.62 -8.47
N VAL A 89 -13.09 -12.40 -9.46
CA VAL A 89 -14.09 -11.32 -9.45
C VAL A 89 -15.10 -11.53 -8.31
N GLU A 90 -15.62 -12.74 -8.18
CA GLU A 90 -16.55 -13.13 -7.12
C GLU A 90 -15.86 -13.14 -5.76
N GLU A 91 -14.61 -13.58 -5.71
CA GLU A 91 -13.83 -13.58 -4.47
C GLU A 91 -13.45 -12.17 -4.00
N ALA A 92 -13.21 -11.23 -4.92
CA ALA A 92 -12.97 -9.82 -4.62
C ALA A 92 -14.23 -9.17 -4.02
N GLU A 93 -15.40 -9.42 -4.62
CA GLU A 93 -16.68 -8.97 -4.07
C GLU A 93 -16.92 -9.53 -2.67
N ARG A 94 -16.75 -10.84 -2.48
CA ARG A 94 -16.91 -11.48 -1.17
C ARG A 94 -15.91 -10.95 -0.13
N ALA A 95 -14.67 -10.66 -0.51
CA ALA A 95 -13.67 -10.10 0.40
C ALA A 95 -14.11 -8.75 0.99
N ILE A 96 -14.80 -7.92 0.20
CA ILE A 96 -15.26 -6.60 0.63
C ILE A 96 -16.64 -6.68 1.28
N CYS A 97 -17.61 -7.35 0.65
CA CYS A 97 -19.00 -7.35 1.09
C CYS A 97 -19.25 -8.29 2.28
N ASP A 98 -18.65 -9.48 2.28
CA ASP A 98 -18.93 -10.48 3.33
C ASP A 98 -17.88 -10.43 4.45
N LEU A 99 -16.61 -10.18 4.09
CA LEU A 99 -15.49 -10.16 5.04
C LEU A 99 -15.13 -8.75 5.53
N GLU A 100 -15.76 -7.73 4.95
CA GLU A 100 -15.64 -6.32 5.34
C GLU A 100 -14.21 -5.77 5.27
N LEU A 101 -13.33 -6.42 4.49
CA LEU A 101 -12.00 -5.90 4.19
C LEU A 101 -12.13 -4.58 3.43
N LYS A 102 -11.11 -3.73 3.53
CA LYS A 102 -11.19 -2.31 3.14
C LYS A 102 -10.42 -1.97 1.87
N GLY A 103 -9.87 -2.96 1.18
CA GLY A 103 -9.14 -2.74 -0.06
C GLY A 103 -8.36 -3.96 -0.51
N PHE A 104 -7.53 -3.75 -1.54
CA PHE A 104 -6.78 -4.80 -2.20
C PHE A 104 -5.28 -4.51 -2.24
N LYS A 105 -4.48 -5.57 -2.18
CA LYS A 105 -3.05 -5.56 -2.47
C LYS A 105 -2.80 -6.42 -3.71
N MET A 106 -1.99 -5.91 -4.63
CA MET A 106 -1.54 -6.66 -5.79
C MET A 106 -0.03 -6.53 -5.98
N ILE A 107 0.59 -7.62 -6.42
CA ILE A 107 1.98 -7.64 -6.86
C ILE A 107 2.04 -8.31 -8.24
N PRO A 108 2.25 -7.54 -9.33
CA PRO A 108 2.44 -8.13 -10.64
C PRO A 108 3.65 -9.07 -10.70
N ALA A 109 3.41 -10.32 -11.10
CA ALA A 109 4.44 -11.35 -11.21
C ALA A 109 4.09 -12.32 -12.34
N GLY A 110 4.64 -12.07 -13.53
CA GLY A 110 4.29 -12.82 -14.75
C GLY A 110 3.03 -12.32 -15.46
N TRP A 111 2.59 -11.10 -15.18
CA TRP A 111 1.44 -10.44 -15.82
C TRP A 111 1.56 -8.92 -15.72
N TYR A 112 1.00 -8.20 -16.69
CA TYR A 112 0.93 -6.75 -16.67
C TYR A 112 -0.44 -6.26 -16.19
N PRO A 113 -0.50 -5.17 -15.40
CA PRO A 113 -1.77 -4.62 -14.90
C PRO A 113 -2.80 -4.27 -15.97
N TYR A 114 -2.34 -3.81 -17.14
CA TYR A 114 -3.18 -3.34 -18.24
C TYR A 114 -3.66 -4.44 -19.20
N GLU A 115 -3.46 -5.73 -18.89
CA GLU A 115 -3.96 -6.80 -19.75
C GLU A 115 -5.49 -6.82 -19.81
N GLU A 116 -6.05 -6.85 -21.03
CA GLU A 116 -7.49 -6.76 -21.29
C GLU A 116 -8.32 -7.81 -20.51
N ARG A 117 -7.76 -9.00 -20.30
CA ARG A 117 -8.42 -10.09 -19.55
C ARG A 117 -8.72 -9.74 -18.08
N PHE A 118 -8.07 -8.72 -17.51
CA PHE A 118 -8.27 -8.30 -16.12
C PHE A 118 -9.31 -7.18 -15.97
N ARG A 119 -9.85 -6.64 -17.08
CA ARG A 119 -10.87 -5.58 -17.02
C ARG A 119 -12.07 -5.92 -16.14
N PRO A 120 -12.69 -7.12 -16.21
CA PRO A 120 -13.84 -7.44 -15.36
C PRO A 120 -13.53 -7.31 -13.86
N LEU A 121 -12.29 -7.59 -13.45
CA LEU A 121 -11.86 -7.40 -12.07
C LEU A 121 -11.76 -5.92 -11.71
N PHE A 122 -11.15 -5.07 -12.56
CA PHE A 122 -11.06 -3.64 -12.28
C PHE A 122 -12.44 -2.96 -12.31
N GLU A 123 -13.33 -3.35 -13.22
CA GLU A 123 -14.74 -2.88 -13.24
C GLU A 123 -15.45 -3.24 -11.93
N LYS A 124 -15.24 -4.47 -11.43
CA LYS A 124 -15.77 -4.89 -10.12
C LYS A 124 -15.18 -4.06 -8.98
N ILE A 125 -13.86 -3.88 -8.93
CA ILE A 125 -13.22 -3.07 -7.87
C ILE A 125 -13.71 -1.61 -7.91
N GLU A 126 -13.89 -1.04 -9.11
CA GLU A 126 -14.44 0.30 -9.28
C GLU A 126 -15.89 0.41 -8.77
N SER A 127 -16.69 -0.64 -8.94
CA SER A 127 -18.06 -0.69 -8.38
C SER A 127 -18.07 -0.81 -6.85
N LEU A 128 -17.05 -1.44 -6.26
CA LEU A 128 -16.89 -1.59 -4.81
C LEU A 128 -16.36 -0.30 -4.14
N GLY A 129 -15.70 0.58 -4.89
CA GLY A 129 -15.23 1.88 -4.40
C GLY A 129 -14.10 1.80 -3.36
N VAL A 130 -13.39 0.66 -3.29
CA VAL A 130 -12.31 0.44 -2.32
C VAL A 130 -10.93 0.67 -2.95
N PRO A 131 -9.94 1.12 -2.16
CA PRO A 131 -8.61 1.40 -2.67
C PRO A 131 -7.77 0.14 -2.99
N ILE A 132 -6.73 0.34 -3.79
CA ILE A 132 -5.72 -0.69 -4.12
C ILE A 132 -4.31 -0.19 -3.77
N ILE A 133 -3.49 -1.02 -3.13
CA ILE A 133 -2.04 -0.81 -3.07
C ILE A 133 -1.38 -1.77 -4.06
N PHE A 134 -0.61 -1.23 -4.99
CA PHE A 134 0.20 -2.02 -5.91
C PHE A 134 1.66 -1.98 -5.47
N HIS A 135 2.34 -3.13 -5.56
CA HIS A 135 3.79 -3.10 -5.54
C HIS A 135 4.30 -2.43 -6.82
N SER A 136 5.24 -1.48 -6.68
CA SER A 136 5.91 -0.84 -7.79
C SER A 136 7.40 -0.71 -7.50
N GLY A 137 8.22 -0.88 -8.54
CA GLY A 137 9.68 -0.92 -8.39
C GLY A 137 10.27 -2.33 -8.42
N ILE A 138 11.53 -2.43 -8.01
CA ILE A 138 12.24 -3.70 -7.89
C ILE A 138 11.71 -4.47 -6.68
N SER A 139 11.31 -5.71 -6.92
CA SER A 139 10.82 -6.60 -5.87
C SER A 139 11.91 -7.55 -5.40
N TRP A 140 11.95 -7.77 -4.09
CA TRP A 140 12.68 -8.88 -3.48
C TRP A 140 11.76 -10.06 -3.14
N GLY A 141 10.45 -9.93 -3.37
CA GLY A 141 9.43 -10.89 -2.95
C GLY A 141 9.17 -12.03 -3.93
N PHE A 142 9.39 -11.82 -5.23
CA PHE A 142 9.09 -12.81 -6.27
C PHE A 142 10.23 -12.89 -7.29
N PRO A 143 10.59 -14.09 -7.80
CA PRO A 143 11.78 -14.29 -8.64
C PRO A 143 11.83 -13.39 -9.89
N ASP A 144 10.77 -13.37 -10.71
CA ASP A 144 10.65 -12.53 -11.92
C ASP A 144 9.36 -11.69 -11.86
N SER A 145 9.42 -10.60 -11.10
CA SER A 145 8.28 -9.69 -10.88
C SER A 145 8.58 -8.25 -11.26
N SER A 146 9.80 -7.76 -11.00
CA SER A 146 10.16 -6.35 -11.15
C SER A 146 9.82 -5.75 -12.53
N ARG A 147 9.99 -6.51 -13.62
CA ARG A 147 9.68 -6.04 -14.98
C ARG A 147 8.20 -5.77 -15.24
N PHE A 148 7.31 -6.25 -14.36
CA PHE A 148 5.86 -6.04 -14.42
C PHE A 148 5.38 -4.91 -13.49
N CYS A 149 6.28 -4.38 -12.64
CA CYS A 149 5.97 -3.45 -11.55
C CYS A 149 6.39 -2.00 -11.84
N ARG A 150 6.72 -1.69 -13.11
CA ARG A 150 7.15 -0.35 -13.53
C ARG A 150 5.98 0.65 -13.47
N PRO A 151 6.14 1.86 -12.89
CA PRO A 151 5.03 2.78 -12.61
C PRO A 151 4.11 3.11 -13.79
N VAL A 152 4.66 3.31 -15.00
CA VAL A 152 3.85 3.67 -16.18
C VAL A 152 2.78 2.63 -16.52
N TYR A 153 2.95 1.36 -16.13
CA TYR A 153 1.98 0.32 -16.41
C TYR A 153 0.65 0.47 -15.66
N TYR A 154 0.60 1.36 -14.67
CA TYR A 154 -0.62 1.65 -13.92
C TYR A 154 -1.41 2.83 -14.50
N GLU A 155 -0.93 3.50 -15.56
CA GLU A 155 -1.64 4.64 -16.18
C GLU A 155 -3.04 4.27 -16.69
N PHE A 156 -3.26 3.01 -17.06
CA PHE A 156 -4.59 2.51 -17.49
C PHE A 156 -5.69 2.71 -16.43
N LEU A 157 -5.34 2.87 -15.14
CA LEU A 157 -6.32 3.15 -14.08
C LEU A 157 -7.06 4.47 -14.25
N ILE A 158 -6.61 5.34 -15.18
CA ILE A 158 -7.36 6.53 -15.59
C ILE A 158 -8.75 6.23 -16.16
N PHE A 159 -8.95 5.01 -16.69
CA PHE A 159 -10.26 4.56 -17.17
C PHE A 159 -11.20 4.12 -16.05
N TYR A 160 -10.73 4.05 -14.81
CA TYR A 160 -11.49 3.63 -13.63
C TYR A 160 -11.48 4.72 -12.54
N PRO A 161 -12.01 5.92 -12.82
CA PRO A 161 -11.83 7.12 -12.00
C PRO A 161 -12.26 7.00 -10.54
N ARG A 162 -13.09 6.01 -10.16
CA ARG A 162 -13.46 5.78 -8.74
C ARG A 162 -12.45 4.92 -7.97
N ILE A 163 -11.52 4.25 -8.65
CA ILE A 163 -10.45 3.49 -8.00
C ILE A 163 -9.39 4.49 -7.52
N ARG A 164 -9.26 4.62 -6.20
CA ARG A 164 -8.07 5.20 -5.60
C ARG A 164 -7.00 4.13 -5.44
N PHE A 165 -5.74 4.47 -5.71
CA PHE A 165 -4.66 3.50 -5.59
C PHE A 165 -3.36 4.15 -5.14
N ALA A 166 -2.44 3.33 -4.62
CA ALA A 166 -1.09 3.75 -4.27
C ALA A 166 -0.05 2.85 -4.95
N LEU A 167 1.04 3.46 -5.43
CA LEU A 167 2.22 2.73 -5.86
C LEU A 167 3.26 2.70 -4.74
N ALA A 168 3.61 1.50 -4.31
CA ALA A 168 4.54 1.28 -3.21
C ALA A 168 5.99 1.60 -3.58
N HIS A 169 6.82 1.71 -2.54
CA HIS A 169 8.27 1.88 -2.62
C HIS A 169 8.73 3.08 -3.44
N ILE A 170 7.85 4.09 -3.58
CA ILE A 170 8.03 5.24 -4.48
C ILE A 170 8.47 4.83 -5.91
N GLY A 171 8.13 3.61 -6.34
CA GLY A 171 8.49 3.05 -7.65
C GLY A 171 9.99 2.79 -7.88
N TRP A 172 10.84 2.72 -6.85
CA TRP A 172 12.29 2.62 -7.01
C TRP A 172 12.74 1.42 -7.88
N PRO A 173 13.65 1.59 -8.86
CA PRO A 173 14.47 2.78 -9.15
C PRO A 173 13.81 3.79 -10.10
N TRP A 174 12.62 3.53 -10.60
CA TRP A 174 11.87 4.42 -11.49
C TRP A 174 11.14 5.53 -10.72
N VAL A 175 11.81 6.15 -9.74
CA VAL A 175 11.24 7.22 -8.91
C VAL A 175 10.68 8.34 -9.77
N ASP A 176 11.48 8.85 -10.71
CA ASP A 176 11.07 9.96 -11.58
C ASP A 176 9.85 9.59 -12.44
N GLU A 177 9.73 8.32 -12.87
CA GLU A 177 8.56 7.83 -13.60
C GLU A 177 7.34 7.68 -12.70
N CYS A 178 7.51 7.22 -11.45
CA CYS A 178 6.43 7.15 -10.46
C CYS A 178 5.85 8.54 -10.19
N LEU A 179 6.73 9.53 -10.01
CA LEU A 179 6.34 10.92 -9.83
C LEU A 179 5.63 11.46 -11.08
N ALA A 180 6.18 11.25 -12.28
CA ALA A 180 5.54 11.67 -13.52
C ALA A 180 4.17 11.02 -13.74
N THR A 181 4.02 9.74 -13.36
CA THR A 181 2.74 9.02 -13.40
C THR A 181 1.73 9.66 -12.44
N ALA A 182 2.12 9.99 -11.20
CA ALA A 182 1.25 10.72 -10.28
C ALA A 182 0.85 12.10 -10.84
N GLY A 183 1.81 12.82 -11.46
CA GLY A 183 1.55 14.08 -12.15
C GLY A 183 0.55 13.94 -13.31
N ARG A 184 0.58 12.82 -14.04
CA ARG A 184 -0.38 12.49 -15.11
C ARG A 184 -1.80 12.31 -14.58
N PHE A 185 -1.99 11.71 -13.40
CA PHE A 185 -3.28 11.60 -12.73
C PHE A 185 -3.76 12.94 -12.17
N LEU A 186 -2.87 13.76 -11.59
CA LEU A 186 -3.20 15.14 -11.21
C LEU A 186 -3.62 15.99 -12.41
N ALA A 187 -2.92 15.88 -13.53
CA ALA A 187 -3.26 16.60 -14.75
C ALA A 187 -4.66 16.22 -15.27
N ALA A 188 -5.07 14.95 -15.11
CA ALA A 188 -6.39 14.48 -15.54
C ALA A 188 -7.55 15.12 -14.77
N VAL A 189 -7.34 15.49 -13.49
CA VAL A 189 -8.34 16.13 -12.64
C VAL A 189 -8.10 17.64 -12.46
N GLY A 190 -7.00 18.16 -13.00
CA GLY A 190 -6.51 19.52 -12.79
C GLY A 190 -5.65 19.63 -11.52
N TRP A 191 -4.46 20.22 -11.65
CA TRP A 191 -3.43 20.30 -10.59
C TRP A 191 -3.90 20.88 -9.24
N GLY A 192 -4.94 21.71 -9.22
CA GLY A 192 -5.52 22.26 -7.99
C GLY A 192 -6.53 21.35 -7.28
N ASN A 193 -6.93 20.23 -7.89
CA ASN A 193 -7.97 19.34 -7.38
C ASN A 193 -7.36 18.07 -6.76
N ILE A 194 -6.43 18.23 -5.82
CA ILE A 194 -5.67 17.12 -5.24
C ILE A 194 -6.58 16.05 -4.60
N ASP A 195 -7.70 16.43 -4.02
CA ASP A 195 -8.64 15.49 -3.39
C ASP A 195 -9.39 14.61 -4.40
N LYS A 196 -9.39 14.99 -5.68
CA LYS A 196 -10.02 14.23 -6.77
C LYS A 196 -9.06 13.27 -7.46
N THR A 197 -7.75 13.34 -7.19
CA THR A 197 -6.80 12.44 -7.85
C THR A 197 -6.91 11.02 -7.30
N GLN A 198 -6.67 10.05 -8.17
CA GLN A 198 -6.72 8.62 -7.84
C GLN A 198 -5.42 8.14 -7.21
N MET A 199 -4.29 8.73 -7.56
CA MET A 199 -2.98 8.15 -7.26
C MET A 199 -2.35 8.76 -6.02
N PHE A 200 -1.98 7.89 -5.08
CA PHE A 200 -1.11 8.15 -3.95
C PHE A 200 0.24 7.46 -4.19
N ILE A 201 1.25 7.89 -3.42
CA ILE A 201 2.57 7.29 -3.40
C ILE A 201 2.78 6.74 -2.01
N ASP A 202 2.88 5.42 -1.93
CA ASP A 202 3.32 4.74 -0.72
C ASP A 202 4.86 4.82 -0.68
N ILE A 203 5.35 5.58 0.29
CA ILE A 203 6.79 5.87 0.44
C ILE A 203 7.52 4.79 1.24
N THR A 204 6.89 3.65 1.51
CA THR A 204 7.52 2.57 2.27
C THR A 204 8.94 2.24 1.77
N PRO A 205 9.89 1.84 2.63
CA PRO A 205 11.28 1.62 2.19
C PRO A 205 11.40 0.53 1.11
N GLY A 206 11.68 0.95 -0.12
CA GLY A 206 12.37 0.12 -1.13
C GLY A 206 13.63 0.82 -1.68
N THR A 207 13.70 2.14 -1.51
CA THR A 207 14.92 2.95 -1.72
C THR A 207 15.94 2.66 -0.62
N PRO A 208 17.21 2.37 -0.95
CA PRO A 208 18.27 2.38 0.06
C PRO A 208 18.41 3.79 0.69
N ARG A 209 18.92 3.87 1.92
CA ARG A 209 18.98 5.10 2.73
C ARG A 209 19.55 6.31 1.99
N LEU A 210 20.58 6.10 1.16
CA LEU A 210 21.24 7.13 0.35
C LEU A 210 20.32 7.77 -0.70
N TRP A 211 19.40 7.02 -1.30
CA TRP A 211 18.47 7.52 -2.31
C TRP A 211 17.17 8.06 -1.71
N ARG A 212 16.86 7.67 -0.47
CA ARG A 212 15.55 7.91 0.15
C ARG A 212 15.22 9.39 0.31
N ALA A 213 16.15 10.16 0.90
CA ALA A 213 15.95 11.60 1.10
C ALA A 213 15.74 12.32 -0.24
N GLU A 214 16.53 11.97 -1.27
CA GLU A 214 16.39 12.56 -2.60
C GLU A 214 15.03 12.23 -3.25
N ALA A 215 14.61 10.96 -3.19
CA ALA A 215 13.35 10.52 -3.76
C ALA A 215 12.15 11.24 -3.13
N ILE A 216 12.13 11.35 -1.79
CA ILE A 216 11.07 12.06 -1.07
C ILE A 216 11.12 13.56 -1.34
N ARG A 217 12.31 14.17 -1.39
CA ARG A 217 12.48 15.58 -1.76
C ARG A 217 11.90 15.88 -3.14
N LYS A 218 12.20 15.04 -4.15
CA LYS A 218 11.64 15.18 -5.50
C LYS A 218 10.12 15.09 -5.49
N ALA A 219 9.56 14.14 -4.72
CA ALA A 219 8.12 13.97 -4.61
C ALA A 219 7.44 15.20 -3.99
N ILE A 220 7.97 15.71 -2.88
CA ILE A 220 7.43 16.90 -2.20
C ILE A 220 7.52 18.14 -3.09
N VAL A 221 8.66 18.36 -3.76
CA VAL A 221 8.85 19.53 -4.63
C VAL A 221 7.90 19.49 -5.84
N TYR A 222 7.66 18.32 -6.41
CA TYR A 222 6.84 18.18 -7.62
C TYR A 222 5.34 18.09 -7.34
N LEU A 223 4.93 17.28 -6.37
CA LEU A 223 3.52 16.90 -6.11
C LEU A 223 2.96 17.51 -4.83
N GLY A 224 3.81 18.04 -3.95
CA GLY A 224 3.46 18.35 -2.58
C GLY A 224 3.40 17.09 -1.68
N PRO A 225 3.19 17.28 -0.37
CA PRO A 225 3.22 16.17 0.60
C PRO A 225 1.90 15.39 0.65
N ASP A 226 0.82 15.93 0.12
CA ASP A 226 -0.56 15.43 0.25
C ASP A 226 -0.78 14.03 -0.37
N LEU A 227 0.00 13.67 -1.39
CA LEU A 227 -0.13 12.35 -2.03
C LEU A 227 0.79 11.28 -1.44
N LEU A 228 1.62 11.63 -0.46
CA LEU A 228 2.57 10.70 0.15
C LEU A 228 1.94 10.05 1.39
N ILE A 229 2.01 8.72 1.48
CA ILE A 229 1.57 7.95 2.64
C ILE A 229 2.72 7.08 3.16
N PHE A 230 2.99 7.17 4.46
CA PHE A 230 4.00 6.38 5.14
C PHE A 230 3.65 4.89 5.17
N GLY A 231 4.66 4.04 5.08
CA GLY A 231 4.56 2.62 5.36
C GLY A 231 5.91 2.04 5.80
N SER A 232 5.91 0.92 6.52
CA SER A 232 7.17 0.30 7.01
C SER A 232 7.68 -0.88 6.19
N ASP A 233 6.81 -1.49 5.37
CA ASP A 233 7.06 -2.78 4.70
C ASP A 233 7.49 -3.85 5.72
N THR A 234 6.80 -3.86 6.87
CA THR A 234 7.05 -4.81 7.94
C THR A 234 6.53 -6.18 7.54
N GLY A 235 7.42 -7.17 7.52
CA GLY A 235 7.09 -8.57 7.26
C GLY A 235 6.62 -9.37 8.49
N ASN A 236 6.70 -8.77 9.69
CA ASN A 236 6.22 -9.36 10.94
C ASN A 236 5.50 -8.29 11.77
N PRO A 237 4.16 -8.23 11.77
CA PRO A 237 3.40 -7.19 12.45
C PRO A 237 3.44 -7.31 13.98
N GLU A 238 4.04 -8.37 14.53
CA GLU A 238 4.28 -8.52 15.97
C GLU A 238 5.65 -7.98 16.42
N ASP A 239 6.45 -7.39 15.53
CA ASP A 239 7.80 -6.86 15.82
C ASP A 239 7.79 -5.33 15.98
N PRO A 240 7.73 -4.80 17.22
CA PRO A 240 7.74 -3.36 17.46
C PRO A 240 9.05 -2.68 17.05
N ASP A 241 10.18 -3.38 17.10
CA ASP A 241 11.50 -2.80 16.77
C ASP A 241 11.63 -2.55 15.27
N ARG A 242 10.99 -3.39 14.45
CA ARG A 242 10.94 -3.15 13.00
C ARG A 242 10.17 -1.87 12.68
N PHE A 243 9.01 -1.65 13.30
CA PHE A 243 8.24 -0.41 13.12
C PHE A 243 9.06 0.81 13.56
N ARG A 244 9.59 0.80 14.79
CA ARG A 244 10.38 1.92 15.35
C ARG A 244 11.54 2.28 14.45
N ARG A 245 12.30 1.29 13.96
CA ARG A 245 13.46 1.54 13.10
C ARG A 245 13.10 2.32 11.83
N VAL A 246 12.00 1.97 11.17
CA VAL A 246 11.57 2.65 9.94
C VAL A 246 11.02 4.04 10.27
N LEU A 247 10.19 4.14 11.31
CA LEU A 247 9.66 5.42 11.80
C LEU A 247 10.78 6.41 12.15
N GLU A 248 11.74 5.99 12.95
CA GLU A 248 12.89 6.82 13.35
C GLU A 248 13.73 7.21 12.14
N SER A 249 14.02 6.27 11.22
CA SER A 249 14.76 6.56 10.00
C SER A 249 14.08 7.65 9.15
N ASP A 250 12.77 7.56 8.97
CA ASP A 250 12.01 8.53 8.17
C ASP A 250 11.87 9.88 8.86
N LEU A 251 11.62 9.87 10.17
CA LEU A 251 11.55 11.11 10.97
C LEU A 251 12.90 11.85 10.97
N THR A 252 14.02 11.13 11.05
CA THR A 252 15.36 11.72 10.90
C THR A 252 15.52 12.34 9.51
N ILE A 253 15.16 11.64 8.44
CA ILE A 253 15.21 12.20 7.07
C ILE A 253 14.36 13.48 6.98
N PHE A 254 13.13 13.43 7.49
CA PHE A 254 12.20 14.55 7.39
C PHE A 254 12.67 15.77 8.16
N ARG A 255 13.15 15.59 9.39
CA ARG A 255 13.54 16.71 10.26
C ARG A 255 14.94 17.23 9.96
N GLU A 256 15.91 16.33 9.78
CA GLU A 256 17.33 16.69 9.76
C GLU A 256 17.87 16.91 8.34
N GLU A 257 17.37 16.17 7.34
CA GLU A 257 17.86 16.29 5.96
C GLU A 257 16.95 17.15 5.08
N LEU A 258 15.64 17.02 5.25
CA LEU A 258 14.65 17.73 4.43
C LEU A 258 14.11 18.99 5.09
N GLY A 259 14.28 19.15 6.41
CA GLY A 259 13.79 20.31 7.17
C GLY A 259 12.28 20.51 7.07
N LEU A 260 11.51 19.43 7.00
CA LEU A 260 10.05 19.49 6.88
C LEU A 260 9.42 20.02 8.16
N THR A 261 8.31 20.75 8.02
CA THR A 261 7.51 21.19 9.18
C THR A 261 6.79 20.01 9.81
N GLU A 262 6.50 20.08 11.12
CA GLU A 262 5.73 19.03 11.81
C GLU A 262 4.34 18.82 11.17
N ASP A 263 3.69 19.88 10.65
CA ASP A 263 2.43 19.74 9.90
C ASP A 263 2.61 18.86 8.65
N THR A 264 3.68 19.06 7.89
CA THR A 264 3.99 18.27 6.69
C THR A 264 4.26 16.82 7.07
N ILE A 265 5.05 16.60 8.12
CA ILE A 265 5.36 15.26 8.64
C ILE A 265 4.06 14.56 9.08
N GLU A 266 3.17 15.26 9.79
CA GLU A 266 1.87 14.73 10.21
C GLU A 266 0.94 14.39 9.03
N LYS A 267 1.00 15.14 7.92
CA LYS A 267 0.26 14.75 6.70
C LYS A 267 0.72 13.39 6.20
N ILE A 268 2.02 13.25 5.96
CA ILE A 268 2.62 12.06 5.34
C ILE A 268 2.48 10.84 6.24
N MET A 269 2.77 11.01 7.53
CA MET A 269 2.85 9.89 8.48
C MET A 269 1.48 9.48 9.04
N LYS A 270 0.44 10.31 8.92
CA LYS A 270 -0.83 10.07 9.61
C LYS A 270 -2.05 10.47 8.81
N ARG A 271 -2.20 11.74 8.40
CA ARG A 271 -3.49 12.23 7.88
C ARG A 271 -3.81 11.74 6.47
N ASN A 272 -2.82 11.59 5.62
CA ASN A 272 -3.04 11.22 4.21
C ASN A 272 -3.61 9.81 4.03
N ILE A 273 -3.30 8.87 4.95
CA ILE A 273 -3.81 7.50 4.88
C ILE A 273 -5.33 7.44 5.04
N ASP A 274 -5.92 8.31 5.84
CA ASP A 274 -7.36 8.38 6.03
C ASP A 274 -8.04 8.90 4.76
N ARG A 275 -7.40 9.86 4.07
CA ARG A 275 -7.86 10.29 2.74
C ARG A 275 -7.75 9.13 1.77
N PHE A 276 -6.66 8.37 1.77
CA PHE A 276 -6.51 7.19 0.91
C PHE A 276 -7.65 6.18 1.13
N LEU A 277 -7.96 5.85 2.38
CA LEU A 277 -8.96 4.83 2.73
C LEU A 277 -10.41 5.20 2.42
N ARG A 278 -10.78 6.49 2.33
CA ARG A 278 -12.18 6.92 2.12
C ARG A 278 -12.76 6.59 0.72
N GLY A 279 -11.95 6.14 -0.23
CA GLY A 279 -12.37 6.03 -1.65
C GLY A 279 -12.68 7.39 -2.30
N LEU A 280 -12.86 7.40 -3.63
CA LEU A 280 -13.35 8.59 -4.36
C LEU A 280 -14.88 8.48 -4.43
N SER A 281 -15.58 9.46 -3.85
CA SER A 281 -17.04 9.60 -3.90
C SER A 281 -17.49 10.32 -5.17
#